data_AF-A0A5K1AQA4-F1
#
_entry.id   AF-A0A5K1AQA4-F1
#
_cell.length_a   1.000
_cell.length_b   1.000
_cell.length_c   1.000
_cell.angle_alpha   90.00
_cell.angle_beta   90.00
_cell.angle_gamma   90.00
#
_symmetry.space_group_name_H-M   'P 1'
#
loop_
_entity.id
_entity.type
_entity.pdbx_description
1 polymer ?
#
loop_
_entity_poly.entity_id
_entity_poly.type
_entity_poly.pdbx_seq_one_letter_code
_entity_poly.pdbx_strand_id
1 'polypeptide(L)' 'DPKGILKDDILPDGTKVRAGEMVTYVPYSMGRMEYLWGHDAAEFKPERWIKDGVLQQVSPFKFTAFQ' A
#
# COMPACT_ATOMS: atom_id res chain seq x y z
N ASP A 1 6.19 -1.68 9.82
CA ASP A 1 5.93 -2.13 11.20
C ASP A 1 4.48 -2.52 11.42
N PRO A 2 4.21 -3.61 12.16
CA PRO A 2 2.87 -3.90 12.63
C PRO A 2 2.39 -2.78 13.55
N LYS A 3 1.12 -2.41 13.43
CA LYS A 3 0.42 -1.48 14.32
C LYS A 3 -0.47 -2.31 15.25
N GLY A 4 -0.35 -2.09 16.56
CA GLY A 4 -1.18 -2.74 17.57
C GLY A 4 -2.57 -2.11 17.63
N ILE A 5 -3.60 -2.94 17.74
CA ILE A 5 -4.99 -2.49 17.84
C ILE A 5 -5.33 -2.23 19.31
N LEU A 6 -5.60 -0.98 19.66
CA LEU A 6 -5.91 -0.57 21.03
C LEU A 6 -7.38 -0.80 21.42
N LYS A 7 -8.29 -0.78 20.44
CA LYS A 7 -9.73 -0.94 20.60
C LYS A 7 -10.29 -1.64 19.37
N ASP A 8 -11.30 -2.48 19.58
CA ASP A 8 -12.08 -3.07 18.48
C ASP A 8 -12.56 -2.01 17.49
N ASP A 9 -12.44 -2.31 16.20
CA ASP A 9 -12.82 -1.41 15.12
C ASP A 9 -13.22 -2.18 13.85
N ILE A 10 -13.75 -1.47 12.85
CA ILE A 10 -14.12 -2.01 11.54
C ILE A 10 -13.42 -1.19 10.46
N LEU A 11 -12.56 -1.84 9.69
CA LEU A 11 -11.86 -1.21 8.56
C LEU A 11 -12.86 -0.83 7.44
N PRO A 12 -12.48 0.09 6.52
CA PRO A 12 -13.38 0.55 5.46
C PRO A 12 -13.93 -0.54 4.53
N ASP A 13 -13.28 -1.70 4.47
CA ASP A 13 -13.71 -2.88 3.71
C ASP A 13 -14.67 -3.81 4.48
N GLY A 14 -14.98 -3.47 5.74
CA GLY A 14 -15.81 -4.27 6.64
C GLY A 14 -15.02 -5.28 7.49
N THR A 15 -13.70 -5.38 7.33
CA THR A 15 -12.87 -6.25 8.15
C THR A 15 -12.91 -5.82 9.61
N LYS A 16 -13.32 -6.72 10.50
CA LYS A 16 -13.36 -6.49 11.94
C LYS A 16 -12.00 -6.76 12.55
N VAL A 17 -11.50 -5.84 13.34
CA VAL A 17 -10.22 -5.95 14.06
C VAL A 17 -10.45 -5.87 15.57
N ARG A 18 -9.71 -6.64 16.37
CA ARG A 18 -9.92 -6.73 17.82
C ARG A 18 -8.76 -6.14 18.60
N ALA A 19 -9.06 -5.58 19.77
CA ALA A 19 -8.06 -5.10 20.71
C ALA A 19 -7.05 -6.22 21.05
N GLY A 20 -5.76 -5.88 21.00
CA GLY A 20 -4.66 -6.82 21.23
C GLY A 20 -4.13 -7.53 19.99
N GLU A 21 -4.82 -7.46 18.85
CA GLU A 21 -4.30 -7.95 17.56
C GLU A 21 -3.31 -6.95 16.93
N MET A 22 -2.70 -7.36 15.81
CA MET A 22 -1.78 -6.54 15.02
C MET A 22 -2.24 -6.43 13.58
N VAL A 23 -2.08 -5.24 13.00
CA VAL A 23 -2.28 -4.98 11.57
C VAL A 23 -0.95 -4.64 10.93
N THR A 24 -0.63 -5.29 9.81
CA THR A 24 0.63 -5.07 9.11
C THR A 24 0.36 -4.58 7.70
N TYR A 25 0.96 -3.44 7.34
CA TYR A 25 1.15 -3.11 5.94
C TYR A 25 2.39 -3.82 5.41
N VAL A 26 2.27 -4.41 4.21
CA VAL A 26 3.36 -5.15 3.57
C VAL A 26 3.75 -4.47 2.25
N PRO A 27 4.61 -3.43 2.29
CA PRO A 27 5.00 -2.68 1.09
C PRO A 27 5.56 -3.56 -0.03
N TYR A 28 6.30 -4.62 0.33
CA TYR A 28 6.87 -5.55 -0.61
C TYR A 28 5.80 -6.25 -1.47
N SER A 29 4.75 -6.76 -0.82
CA SER A 29 3.64 -7.43 -1.49
C SER A 29 2.80 -6.43 -2.27
N MET A 30 2.44 -5.30 -1.67
CA MET A 30 1.66 -4.25 -2.34
C MET A 30 2.37 -3.70 -3.58
N GLY A 31 3.70 -3.54 -3.54
CA GLY A 31 4.51 -3.09 -4.67
C GLY A 31 4.54 -4.07 -5.86
N ARG A 32 4.10 -5.32 -5.67
CA ARG A 32 4.06 -6.38 -6.69
C ARG A 32 2.66 -6.87 -7.02
N MET A 33 1.62 -6.29 -6.43
CA MET A 33 0.24 -6.66 -6.72
C MET A 33 -0.19 -6.11 -8.07
N GLU A 34 -0.52 -6.99 -9.02
CA GLU A 34 -1.07 -6.60 -10.33
C GLU A 34 -2.36 -5.78 -10.20
N TYR A 35 -3.18 -6.07 -9.19
CA TYR A 35 -4.38 -5.27 -8.90
C TYR A 35 -4.06 -3.78 -8.69
N LEU A 36 -2.91 -3.46 -8.09
CA LEU A 36 -2.48 -2.09 -7.88
C LEU A 36 -1.71 -1.56 -9.10
N TRP A 37 -0.78 -2.34 -9.66
CA TRP A 37 0.23 -1.83 -10.59
C TRP A 37 0.04 -2.24 -12.06
N GLY A 38 -0.93 -3.11 -12.35
CA GLY A 38 -1.10 -3.74 -13.67
C GLY A 38 -0.19 -4.95 -13.84
N HIS A 39 -0.26 -5.60 -15.01
CA HIS A 39 0.52 -6.81 -15.31
C HIS A 39 2.04 -6.63 -15.25
N ASP A 40 2.51 -5.38 -15.40
CA ASP A 40 3.92 -4.99 -15.32
C ASP A 40 4.36 -4.65 -13.88
N ALA A 41 3.63 -5.10 -12.85
CA ALA A 41 3.91 -4.83 -11.43
C ALA A 41 5.32 -5.25 -10.97
N ALA A 42 5.89 -6.27 -11.62
CA ALA A 42 7.22 -6.78 -11.30
C ALA A 42 8.35 -6.08 -12.08
N GLU A 43 8.02 -5.19 -13.02
CA GLU A 43 9.00 -4.53 -13.88
C GLU A 43 9.50 -3.20 -13.28
N PHE A 44 10.78 -2.90 -13.49
CA PHE A 44 11.32 -1.58 -13.19
C PHE A 44 10.86 -0.58 -14.27
N LYS A 45 9.88 0.26 -13.92
CA LYS A 45 9.23 1.20 -14.84
C LYS A 45 9.11 2.61 -14.24
N PRO A 46 10.20 3.41 -14.24
CA PRO A 46 10.20 4.74 -13.64
C PRO A 46 9.18 5.70 -14.27
N GLU A 47 8.73 5.43 -15.49
CA GLU A 47 7.72 6.19 -16.23
C GLU A 47 6.36 6.22 -15.54
N ARG A 48 6.11 5.32 -14.57
CA ARG A 48 4.91 5.35 -13.71
C ARG A 48 4.86 6.61 -12.83
N TRP A 49 6.02 7.15 -12.49
CA TRP A 49 6.16 8.32 -11.62
C TRP A 49 6.73 9.53 -12.35
N ILE A 50 7.38 9.36 -13.50
CA ILE A 50 7.98 10.46 -14.27
C ILE A 50 7.39 10.47 -15.67
N LYS A 51 6.68 11.54 -16.02
CA LYS A 51 6.15 11.75 -17.37
C LYS A 51 6.65 13.09 -17.89
N ASP A 52 7.33 13.09 -19.03
CA ASP A 52 7.91 14.30 -19.66
C ASP A 52 8.80 15.11 -18.68
N GLY A 53 9.51 14.41 -17.79
CA GLY A 53 10.36 15.02 -16.75
C GLY A 53 9.60 15.52 -15.51
N VAL A 54 8.27 15.37 -15.47
CA VAL A 54 7.42 15.81 -14.35
C VAL A 54 7.02 14.64 -13.47
N LEU A 55 7.23 14.80 -12.16
CA LEU A 55 6.79 13.82 -11.16
C LEU A 55 5.26 13.77 -11.07
N GLN A 56 4.71 12.57 -11.24
CA GLN A 56 3.30 12.27 -11.14
C GLN A 56 2.94 11.98 -9.67
N GLN A 57 1.82 12.55 -9.22
CA GLN A 57 1.27 12.26 -7.90
C GLN A 57 0.60 10.88 -7.91
N VAL A 58 1.19 9.94 -7.20
CA VAL A 58 0.60 8.62 -6.94
C VAL A 58 0.11 8.60 -5.50
N SER A 59 -1.03 7.94 -5.25
CA SER A 59 -1.55 7.79 -3.89
C SER A 59 -0.47 7.24 -2.94
N PRO A 60 -0.22 7.89 -1.79
CA PRO A 60 0.78 7.43 -0.82
C PRO A 60 0.41 6.08 -0.21
N PHE A 61 -0.87 5.69 -0.27
CA PHE A 61 -1.35 4.38 0.17
C PHE A 61 -1.11 3.27 -0.87
N LYS A 62 -0.89 3.65 -2.13
CA LYS A 62 -0.52 2.72 -3.21
C LYS A 62 0.99 2.48 -3.25
N PHE A 63 1.78 3.53 -3.01
CA PHE A 63 3.24 3.47 -2.93
C PHE A 63 3.71 3.93 -1.55
N THR A 64 3.72 3.01 -0.59
CA THR A 64 4.04 3.28 0.81
C THR A 64 5.55 3.26 1.06
N ALA A 65 6.30 4.15 0.42
CA ALA A 65 7.75 4.23 0.59
C ALA A 65 8.19 4.76 1.96
N PHE A 66 7.32 5.52 2.63
CA PHE A 66 7.55 6.10 3.95
C PHE A 66 6.39 5.70 4.87
N GLN A 67 6.66 4.80 5.82
CA GLN A 67 5.68 4.23 6.78
C GLN A 67 6.09 4.46 8.23
#